data_AF-A0A7I4DJJ2-F1
#
_entry.id   AF-A0A7I4DJJ2-F1
#
_cell.length_a   1.000
_cell.length_b   1.000
_cell.length_c   1.000
_cell.angle_alpha   90.00
_cell.angle_beta   90.00
_cell.angle_gamma   90.00
#
_symmetry.space_group_name_H-M   'P 1'
#
loop_
_entity.id
_entity.type
_entity.pdbx_description
1 polymer ?
#
loop_
_entity_poly.entity_id
_entity_poly.type
_entity_poly.pdbx_seq_one_letter_code
_entity_poly.pdbx_strand_id
1 'polypeptide(L)'
;MVEGAPWLQFLNSTKQTAPLGFIAVFDHRYRAAQAMARANKLINDPNDVVKELIEGVVETYPHLTYLDGIPEVKVILRADIKRGSYNKVAILSGGGSGHEPAHVGYVGEGMLTAAICGDVFAAPSVNAILAGIRAVTGPPGCLLIVKNYVGDRLNFGSAAEQAKAEGFKVEMVIVGDDCALPPPPRGPVGRRGLAGTLFVHKVAGAAAAAGRSLTEVTTVAKRVAEMVGTMGVALTVCTMPGQNPSDRLGPGKMELGLGIHGEPGALVADLQPVDSVVAHILKQILSQETNYVPIKPGSRVVLMVNSLGATPMMELMIAAGKAVAQLQIEHGLTVKRVYTGSFMTSLDMAGMSLSVLKVDDYILDALDSATQAPAWPAGVAGPRPSTTLPVALPPAPANLIPNPVRPQELSAQGRKLEVAIRAGAAAMLGLKEFECMGWISWRWRLWIHGAAAFERAFAAVDKYGGASTGRRTLLDAFLPASSTL
;
A
#
# COMPACT_ATOMS: atom_id res chain seq x y z
N MET A 1 -17.58 -52.94 -27.55
CA MET A 1 -18.49 -52.44 -28.61
C MET A 1 -19.76 -52.01 -27.91
N VAL A 2 -19.91 -50.71 -27.71
CA VAL A 2 -21.07 -50.12 -27.02
C VAL A 2 -21.79 -49.27 -28.06
N GLU A 3 -22.86 -49.83 -28.61
CA GLU A 3 -23.87 -49.12 -29.38
C GLU A 3 -24.99 -48.67 -28.44
N GLY A 4 -25.48 -47.45 -28.61
CA GLY A 4 -26.76 -47.03 -28.05
C GLY A 4 -26.82 -45.57 -27.62
N ALA A 5 -27.17 -44.69 -28.57
CA ALA A 5 -28.36 -43.82 -28.51
C ALA A 5 -28.11 -42.35 -28.98
N PRO A 6 -29.11 -41.73 -29.66
CA PRO A 6 -28.92 -40.63 -30.60
C PRO A 6 -29.34 -39.27 -30.02
N TRP A 7 -28.43 -38.28 -30.03
CA TRP A 7 -28.73 -36.90 -29.61
C TRP A 7 -28.31 -35.81 -30.62
N LEU A 8 -27.98 -36.19 -31.85
CA LEU A 8 -27.50 -35.29 -32.90
C LEU A 8 -28.56 -34.88 -33.94
N GLN A 9 -29.84 -34.89 -33.56
CA GLN A 9 -30.95 -34.44 -34.43
C GLN A 9 -31.92 -33.43 -33.79
N PHE A 10 -31.56 -32.80 -32.66
CA PHE A 10 -32.42 -31.78 -32.03
C PHE A 10 -31.95 -30.32 -32.24
N LEU A 11 -30.83 -30.09 -32.96
CA LEU A 11 -30.29 -28.73 -33.16
C LEU A 11 -30.56 -28.12 -34.56
N ASN A 12 -31.42 -28.73 -35.37
CA ASN A 12 -31.70 -28.24 -36.74
C ASN A 12 -33.16 -27.89 -37.04
N SER A 13 -34.08 -27.83 -36.06
CA SER A 13 -35.50 -27.53 -36.33
C SER A 13 -36.12 -26.36 -35.55
N THR A 14 -35.35 -25.55 -34.82
CA THR A 14 -35.87 -24.33 -34.16
C THR A 14 -35.18 -23.05 -34.64
N LYS A 15 -34.88 -22.99 -35.94
CA LYS A 15 -34.71 -21.71 -36.67
C LYS A 15 -36.01 -21.36 -37.37
N GLN A 16 -37.01 -20.94 -36.61
CA GLN A 16 -38.07 -20.07 -37.11
C GLN A 16 -38.85 -19.48 -35.93
N THR A 17 -38.97 -18.16 -35.97
CA THR A 17 -39.90 -17.30 -35.21
C THR A 17 -39.73 -17.24 -33.68
N ALA A 18 -38.66 -16.59 -33.22
CA ALA A 18 -38.70 -15.79 -31.98
C ALA A 18 -38.73 -14.30 -32.37
N PRO A 19 -39.62 -13.47 -31.80
CA PRO A 19 -39.75 -12.08 -32.21
C PRO A 19 -38.45 -11.32 -31.93
N LEU A 20 -38.05 -10.45 -32.88
CA LEU A 20 -36.83 -9.62 -32.89
C LEU A 20 -36.61 -8.77 -31.61
N GLY A 21 -37.59 -8.68 -30.71
CA GLY A 21 -37.47 -8.03 -29.41
C GLY A 21 -36.80 -8.86 -28.31
N PHE A 22 -36.76 -10.20 -28.39
CA PHE A 22 -36.22 -11.05 -27.31
C PHE A 22 -34.70 -11.24 -27.37
N ILE A 23 -34.11 -11.16 -28.57
CA ILE A 23 -32.65 -11.23 -28.77
C ILE A 23 -32.00 -9.88 -28.45
N ALA A 24 -32.68 -8.76 -28.70
CA ALA A 24 -32.19 -7.42 -28.40
C ALA A 24 -32.08 -7.12 -26.89
N VAL A 25 -32.98 -7.67 -26.06
CA VAL A 25 -32.96 -7.44 -24.60
C VAL A 25 -31.87 -8.27 -23.90
N PHE A 26 -31.52 -9.44 -24.46
CA PHE A 26 -30.36 -10.20 -23.99
C PHE A 26 -29.04 -9.57 -24.47
N ASP A 27 -28.94 -9.09 -25.72
CA ASP A 27 -27.73 -8.41 -26.23
C ASP A 27 -27.47 -7.07 -25.52
N HIS A 28 -28.51 -6.30 -25.17
CA HIS A 28 -28.33 -5.03 -24.44
C HIS A 28 -27.94 -5.24 -22.96
N ARG A 29 -28.38 -6.32 -22.32
CA ARG A 29 -27.92 -6.71 -20.97
C ARG A 29 -26.55 -7.38 -20.98
N TYR A 30 -26.19 -8.10 -22.04
CA TYR A 30 -24.85 -8.69 -22.21
C TYR A 30 -23.80 -7.62 -22.55
N ARG A 31 -24.15 -6.64 -23.41
CA ARG A 31 -23.29 -5.47 -23.69
C ARG A 31 -23.23 -4.48 -22.53
N ALA A 32 -24.29 -4.32 -21.75
CA ALA A 32 -24.24 -3.54 -20.50
C ALA A 32 -23.44 -4.25 -19.39
N ALA A 33 -23.37 -5.59 -19.40
CA ALA A 33 -22.49 -6.35 -18.50
C ALA A 33 -21.04 -6.44 -19.01
N GLN A 34 -20.80 -6.26 -20.32
CA GLN A 34 -19.46 -6.21 -20.93
C GLN A 34 -18.91 -4.79 -21.13
N ALA A 35 -19.69 -3.75 -20.87
CA ALA A 35 -19.14 -2.44 -20.54
C ALA A 35 -18.51 -2.54 -19.15
N MET A 36 -17.36 -3.22 -19.04
CA MET A 36 -16.47 -3.06 -17.90
C MET A 36 -16.30 -1.55 -17.73
N ALA A 37 -16.89 -1.01 -16.66
CA ALA A 37 -16.85 0.40 -16.39
C ALA A 37 -15.38 0.85 -16.45
N ARG A 38 -15.09 1.91 -17.21
CA ARG A 38 -13.81 2.60 -17.12
C ARG A 38 -13.49 2.78 -15.63
N ALA A 39 -12.27 2.46 -15.24
CA ALA A 39 -11.89 2.62 -13.84
C ALA A 39 -12.12 4.06 -13.40
N ASN A 40 -12.83 4.24 -12.28
CA ASN A 40 -13.05 5.55 -11.71
C ASN A 40 -11.72 6.11 -11.21
N LYS A 41 -11.18 7.11 -11.91
CA LYS A 41 -9.98 7.86 -11.50
C LYS A 41 -10.32 9.34 -11.43
N LEU A 42 -9.78 10.03 -10.44
CA LEU A 42 -9.91 11.48 -10.27
C LEU A 42 -8.90 12.18 -11.20
N ILE A 43 -9.23 12.20 -12.49
CA ILE A 43 -8.41 12.79 -13.56
C ILE A 43 -9.33 13.44 -14.60
N ASN A 44 -8.81 14.42 -15.34
CA ASN A 44 -9.49 14.98 -16.50
C ASN A 44 -9.22 14.09 -17.73
N ASP A 45 -8.27 14.46 -18.59
CA ASP A 45 -7.84 13.67 -19.74
C ASP A 45 -6.72 12.69 -19.34
N PRO A 46 -6.85 11.37 -19.61
CA PRO A 46 -5.78 10.40 -19.40
C PRO A 46 -4.42 10.74 -20.04
N ASN A 47 -4.39 11.55 -21.10
CA ASN A 47 -3.16 11.97 -21.78
C ASN A 47 -2.46 13.14 -21.07
N ASP A 48 -3.18 13.93 -20.28
CA ASP A 48 -2.66 15.11 -19.60
C ASP A 48 -2.26 14.85 -18.14
N VAL A 49 -2.50 13.64 -17.62
CA VAL A 49 -2.30 13.30 -16.19
C VAL A 49 -0.92 13.65 -15.63
N VAL A 50 0.15 13.49 -16.41
CA VAL A 50 1.51 13.83 -15.94
C VAL A 50 1.73 15.34 -15.91
N LYS A 51 1.14 16.07 -16.85
CA LYS A 51 1.21 17.53 -16.89
C LYS A 51 0.44 18.13 -15.71
N GLU A 52 -0.79 17.68 -15.49
CA GLU A 52 -1.63 18.13 -14.36
C GLU A 52 -1.00 17.76 -13.01
N LEU A 53 -0.35 16.58 -12.91
CA LEU A 53 0.46 16.21 -11.75
C LEU A 53 1.55 17.25 -11.48
N ILE A 54 2.32 17.64 -12.50
CA ILE A 54 3.41 18.60 -12.36
C ILE A 54 2.89 19.96 -11.92
N GLU A 55 1.78 20.44 -12.51
CA GLU A 55 1.11 21.68 -12.11
C GLU A 55 0.73 21.64 -10.63
N GLY A 56 0.11 20.55 -10.17
CA GLY A 56 -0.25 20.36 -8.76
C GLY A 56 0.96 20.32 -7.82
N VAL A 57 2.07 19.68 -8.23
CA VAL A 57 3.31 19.63 -7.44
C VAL A 57 3.93 21.03 -7.27
N VAL A 58 4.02 21.81 -8.35
CA VAL A 58 4.61 23.16 -8.31
C VAL A 58 3.74 24.13 -7.51
N GLU A 59 2.41 24.03 -7.63
CA GLU A 59 1.50 24.84 -6.82
C GLU A 59 1.57 24.48 -5.33
N THR A 60 1.78 23.20 -5.00
CA THR A 60 1.84 22.72 -3.61
C THR A 60 3.15 23.06 -2.91
N TYR A 61 4.28 23.04 -3.64
CA TYR A 61 5.62 23.15 -3.05
C TYR A 61 6.39 24.35 -3.62
N PRO A 62 6.40 25.50 -2.92
CA PRO A 62 7.03 26.74 -3.42
C PRO A 62 8.55 26.66 -3.68
N HIS A 63 9.22 25.62 -3.15
CA HIS A 63 10.65 25.38 -3.38
C HIS A 63 10.91 24.56 -4.65
N LEU A 64 9.87 24.16 -5.38
CA LEU A 64 9.93 23.42 -6.63
C LEU A 64 9.44 24.29 -7.79
N THR A 65 10.01 24.06 -8.97
CA THR A 65 9.60 24.72 -10.22
C THR A 65 9.63 23.71 -11.36
N TYR A 66 8.85 24.01 -12.40
CA TYR A 66 8.84 23.27 -13.66
C TYR A 66 9.86 23.87 -14.64
N LEU A 67 10.52 23.01 -15.43
CA LEU A 67 11.40 23.47 -16.51
C LEU A 67 10.56 23.86 -17.73
N ASP A 68 10.26 25.16 -17.84
CA ASP A 68 9.51 25.72 -18.96
C ASP A 68 10.41 26.06 -20.17
N GLY A 69 9.80 26.28 -21.34
CA GLY A 69 10.46 26.75 -22.56
C GLY A 69 10.95 25.65 -23.50
N ILE A 70 10.73 24.37 -23.17
CA ILE A 70 10.96 23.25 -24.08
C ILE A 70 9.66 22.43 -24.15
N PRO A 71 8.95 22.43 -25.30
CA PRO A 71 7.73 21.65 -25.46
C PRO A 71 7.97 20.18 -25.09
N GLU A 72 6.98 19.55 -24.43
CA GLU A 72 6.95 18.12 -24.08
C GLU A 72 7.94 17.67 -22.98
N VAL A 73 8.84 18.54 -22.49
CA VAL A 73 9.81 18.18 -21.44
C VAL A 73 9.18 18.28 -20.05
N LYS A 74 9.02 17.14 -19.40
CA LYS A 74 8.38 17.03 -18.09
C LYS A 74 9.42 16.96 -16.97
N VAL A 75 9.98 18.10 -16.55
CA VAL A 75 11.07 18.13 -15.54
C VAL A 75 10.71 19.06 -14.38
N ILE A 76 10.73 18.51 -13.16
CA ILE A 76 10.63 19.28 -11.92
C ILE A 76 12.02 19.43 -11.33
N LEU A 77 12.37 20.65 -10.90
CA LEU A 77 13.64 20.96 -10.25
C LEU A 77 13.42 21.88 -9.05
N ARG A 78 14.44 22.01 -8.20
CA ARG A 78 14.42 23.01 -7.12
C ARG A 78 14.40 24.43 -7.70
N ALA A 79 13.59 25.30 -7.13
CA ALA A 79 13.45 26.70 -7.54
C ALA A 79 14.69 27.56 -7.27
N ASP A 80 15.59 27.12 -6.37
CA ASP A 80 16.81 27.83 -6.01
C ASP A 80 17.99 27.59 -6.97
N ILE A 81 17.79 26.77 -8.01
CA ILE A 81 18.82 26.46 -9.00
C ILE A 81 18.99 27.61 -9.99
N LYS A 82 20.22 28.12 -10.05
CA LYS A 82 20.65 29.09 -11.06
C LYS A 82 21.54 28.40 -12.08
N ARG A 83 21.03 28.27 -13.31
CA ARG A 83 21.71 27.59 -14.43
C ARG A 83 23.18 28.02 -14.55
N GLY A 84 24.08 27.05 -14.66
CA GLY A 84 25.52 27.26 -14.84
C GLY A 84 26.29 27.72 -13.58
N SER A 85 25.61 28.03 -12.47
CA SER A 85 26.25 28.54 -11.25
C SER A 85 26.04 27.67 -10.01
N TYR A 86 25.38 26.51 -10.16
CA TYR A 86 25.19 25.58 -9.05
C TYR A 86 26.54 25.01 -8.59
N ASN A 87 26.84 25.19 -7.30
CA ASN A 87 28.17 24.97 -6.73
C ASN A 87 28.32 23.63 -5.98
N LYS A 88 27.31 22.76 -6.04
CA LYS A 88 27.33 21.39 -5.52
C LYS A 88 27.13 20.40 -6.66
N VAL A 89 27.36 19.11 -6.40
CA VAL A 89 26.99 18.04 -7.35
C VAL A 89 25.46 18.03 -7.47
N ALA A 90 24.94 18.08 -8.69
CA ALA A 90 23.50 17.93 -8.91
C ALA A 90 23.11 16.45 -8.91
N ILE A 91 22.01 16.10 -8.25
CA ILE A 91 21.48 14.74 -8.22
C ILE A 91 20.21 14.70 -9.06
N LEU A 92 20.19 13.90 -10.12
CA LEU A 92 19.01 13.74 -10.96
C LEU A 92 18.55 12.29 -10.90
N SER A 93 17.23 12.11 -10.95
CA SER A 93 16.57 10.81 -11.10
C SER A 93 15.34 10.99 -12.00
N GLY A 94 14.70 9.89 -12.35
CA GLY A 94 13.51 9.93 -13.19
C GLY A 94 13.01 8.55 -13.59
N GLY A 95 12.11 8.56 -14.57
CA GLY A 95 11.47 7.38 -15.12
C GLY A 95 10.02 7.66 -15.48
N GLY A 96 9.28 6.61 -15.81
CA GLY A 96 7.84 6.73 -16.03
C GLY A 96 7.11 7.26 -14.79
N SER A 97 6.03 8.00 -15.04
CA SER A 97 5.13 8.49 -13.99
C SER A 97 4.21 7.36 -13.49
N GLY A 98 3.50 7.59 -12.39
CA GLY A 98 2.62 6.59 -11.77
C GLY A 98 3.22 5.88 -10.55
N HIS A 99 4.35 6.39 -10.06
CA HIS A 99 5.03 5.89 -8.85
C HIS A 99 5.06 6.92 -7.73
N GLU A 100 4.25 7.96 -7.83
CA GLU A 100 4.25 9.10 -6.94
C GLU A 100 4.11 8.64 -5.47
N PRO A 101 4.90 9.20 -4.54
CA PRO A 101 5.71 10.42 -4.70
C PRO A 101 7.04 10.25 -5.46
N ALA A 102 7.44 9.04 -5.85
CA ALA A 102 8.64 8.85 -6.65
C ALA A 102 8.44 9.40 -8.09
N HIS A 103 9.27 10.32 -8.59
CA HIS A 103 10.47 10.91 -7.96
C HIS A 103 10.29 12.36 -7.51
N VAL A 104 9.23 13.02 -7.94
CA VAL A 104 8.98 14.46 -7.74
C VAL A 104 8.93 14.86 -6.26
N GLY A 105 8.38 14.00 -5.40
CA GLY A 105 8.34 14.25 -3.96
C GLY A 105 9.69 14.12 -3.26
N TYR A 106 10.74 13.70 -3.99
CA TYR A 106 12.11 13.59 -3.49
C TYR A 106 13.03 14.70 -4.01
N VAL A 107 12.48 15.69 -4.72
CA VAL A 107 13.19 16.91 -5.13
C VAL A 107 13.24 17.88 -3.96
N GLY A 108 14.44 18.36 -3.61
CA GLY A 108 14.68 19.24 -2.47
C GLY A 108 16.14 19.23 -2.03
N GLU A 109 16.57 20.26 -1.31
CA GLU A 109 17.92 20.26 -0.71
C GLU A 109 18.09 19.03 0.20
N GLY A 110 19.24 18.34 0.09
CA GLY A 110 19.52 17.10 0.81
C GLY A 110 19.06 15.81 0.11
N MET A 111 18.37 15.90 -1.04
CA MET A 111 17.96 14.77 -1.89
C MET A 111 18.17 15.07 -3.39
N LEU A 112 17.13 14.98 -4.23
CA LEU A 112 17.24 15.21 -5.67
C LEU A 112 17.28 16.71 -5.98
N THR A 113 18.13 17.10 -6.92
CA THR A 113 18.13 18.43 -7.53
C THR A 113 17.01 18.57 -8.57
N ALA A 114 16.76 17.50 -9.34
CA ALA A 114 15.67 17.44 -10.31
C ALA A 114 15.14 16.01 -10.48
N ALA A 115 13.87 15.91 -10.88
CA ALA A 115 13.20 14.69 -11.29
C ALA A 115 12.70 14.84 -12.74
N ILE A 116 13.04 13.88 -13.60
CA ILE A 116 12.60 13.84 -15.00
C ILE A 116 11.47 12.82 -15.13
N CYS A 117 10.27 13.31 -15.44
CA CYS A 117 9.06 12.51 -15.58
C CYS A 117 8.88 12.07 -17.03
N GLY A 118 8.67 10.78 -17.26
CA GLY A 118 8.12 10.28 -18.51
C GLY A 118 6.60 10.17 -18.44
N ASP A 119 5.98 9.61 -19.48
CA ASP A 119 4.56 9.24 -19.42
C ASP A 119 4.34 8.12 -18.41
N VAL A 120 3.08 7.78 -18.13
CA VAL A 120 2.75 6.75 -17.14
C VAL A 120 3.39 5.42 -17.53
N PHE A 121 4.29 4.92 -16.69
CA PHE A 121 5.12 3.71 -16.90
C PHE A 121 6.00 3.69 -18.16
N ALA A 122 6.27 4.85 -18.76
CA ALA A 122 7.18 4.97 -19.91
C ALA A 122 8.38 5.86 -19.56
N ALA A 123 9.60 5.40 -19.86
CA ALA A 123 10.81 6.17 -19.59
C ALA A 123 10.77 7.56 -20.27
N PRO A 124 11.31 8.61 -19.64
CA PRO A 124 11.39 9.93 -20.25
C PRO A 124 12.27 9.91 -21.50
N SER A 125 12.01 10.83 -22.43
CA SER A 125 12.81 10.96 -23.65
C SER A 125 14.24 11.42 -23.35
N VAL A 126 15.18 11.07 -24.22
CA VAL A 126 16.58 11.54 -24.15
C VAL A 126 16.65 13.07 -24.06
N ASN A 127 15.81 13.78 -24.83
CA ASN A 127 15.75 15.24 -24.84
C ASN A 127 15.32 15.81 -23.49
N ALA A 128 14.33 15.20 -22.82
CA ALA A 128 13.89 15.63 -21.50
C ALA A 128 14.98 15.45 -20.44
N ILE A 129 15.69 14.32 -20.48
CA ILE A 129 16.80 14.03 -19.57
C ILE A 129 17.95 15.02 -19.79
N LEU A 130 18.33 15.24 -21.04
CA LEU A 130 19.39 16.18 -21.41
C LEU A 130 19.03 17.62 -21.04
N ALA A 131 17.77 18.02 -21.20
CA ALA A 131 17.26 19.31 -20.74
C ALA A 131 17.41 19.46 -19.21
N GLY A 132 17.03 18.44 -18.44
CA GLY A 132 17.23 18.41 -17.00
C GLY A 132 18.71 18.55 -16.61
N ILE A 133 19.60 17.80 -17.24
CA ILE A 133 21.06 17.89 -17.01
C ILE A 133 21.55 19.33 -17.26
N ARG A 134 21.23 19.91 -18.42
CA ARG A 134 21.64 21.27 -18.80
C ARG A 134 21.08 22.35 -17.87
N ALA A 135 19.91 22.13 -17.29
CA ALA A 135 19.27 23.08 -16.39
C ALA A 135 19.96 23.17 -15.04
N VAL A 136 20.36 22.02 -14.46
CA VAL A 136 20.80 21.97 -13.06
C VAL A 136 22.29 21.70 -12.84
N THR A 137 23.02 21.28 -13.87
CA THR A 137 24.43 20.89 -13.71
C THR A 137 25.36 22.09 -13.77
N GLY A 138 26.13 22.31 -12.70
CA GLY A 138 27.22 23.29 -12.63
C GLY A 138 28.62 22.66 -12.73
N PRO A 139 29.70 23.42 -12.44
CA PRO A 139 31.09 22.95 -12.55
C PRO A 139 31.44 21.66 -11.78
N PRO A 140 30.83 21.35 -10.62
CA PRO A 140 31.05 20.07 -9.92
C PRO A 140 30.52 18.84 -10.67
N GLY A 141 29.59 19.03 -11.62
CA GLY A 141 28.96 17.94 -12.36
C GLY A 141 27.66 17.43 -11.73
N CYS A 142 27.15 16.32 -12.28
CA CYS A 142 25.92 15.69 -11.81
C CYS A 142 26.00 14.16 -11.79
N LEU A 143 25.19 13.58 -10.90
CA LEU A 143 24.97 12.14 -10.80
C LEU A 143 23.54 11.82 -11.24
N LEU A 144 23.40 10.91 -12.19
CA LEU A 144 22.15 10.30 -12.60
C LEU A 144 21.91 9.01 -11.80
N ILE A 145 20.84 8.94 -11.02
CA ILE A 145 20.40 7.71 -10.34
C ILE A 145 19.25 7.10 -11.15
N VAL A 146 19.47 5.91 -11.70
CA VAL A 146 18.60 5.31 -12.71
C VAL A 146 18.09 3.95 -12.22
N LYS A 147 16.77 3.76 -12.19
CA LYS A 147 16.17 2.45 -11.89
C LYS A 147 16.52 1.47 -13.01
N ASN A 148 16.79 0.21 -12.68
CA ASN A 148 17.25 -0.78 -13.67
C ASN A 148 16.13 -1.32 -14.57
N TYR A 149 15.63 -0.46 -15.46
CA TYR A 149 14.70 -0.78 -16.55
C TYR A 149 15.35 -0.48 -17.91
N VAL A 150 14.98 -1.24 -18.95
CA VAL A 150 15.59 -1.10 -20.29
C VAL A 150 15.46 0.32 -20.82
N GLY A 151 14.23 0.86 -20.85
CA GLY A 151 13.97 2.21 -21.36
C GLY A 151 14.73 3.27 -20.58
N ASP A 152 14.71 3.18 -19.24
CA ASP A 152 15.43 4.11 -18.38
C ASP A 152 16.94 4.09 -18.65
N ARG A 153 17.56 2.90 -18.71
CA ARG A 153 19.00 2.79 -18.97
C ARG A 153 19.42 3.33 -20.32
N LEU A 154 18.68 2.98 -21.37
CA LEU A 154 19.00 3.41 -22.72
C LEU A 154 18.85 4.92 -22.86
N ASN A 155 17.77 5.50 -22.34
CA ASN A 155 17.50 6.92 -22.48
C ASN A 155 18.44 7.77 -21.60
N PHE A 156 18.63 7.40 -20.33
CA PHE A 156 19.56 8.11 -19.44
C PHE A 156 21.01 7.93 -19.87
N GLY A 157 21.40 6.74 -20.32
CA GLY A 157 22.74 6.48 -20.86
C GLY A 157 23.03 7.34 -22.09
N SER A 158 22.08 7.38 -23.04
CA SER A 158 22.21 8.22 -24.25
C SER A 158 22.30 9.71 -23.91
N ALA A 159 21.49 10.19 -22.97
CA ALA A 159 21.53 11.57 -22.52
C ALA A 159 22.84 11.90 -21.78
N ALA A 160 23.38 10.97 -20.98
CA ALA A 160 24.65 11.13 -20.29
C ALA A 160 25.81 11.28 -21.27
N GLU A 161 25.88 10.44 -22.30
CA GLU A 161 26.94 10.53 -23.32
C GLU A 161 26.83 11.83 -24.14
N GLN A 162 25.61 12.27 -24.49
CA GLN A 162 25.42 13.57 -25.14
C GLN A 162 25.85 14.74 -24.24
N ALA A 163 25.48 14.72 -22.95
CA ALA A 163 25.89 15.74 -22.00
C ALA A 163 27.42 15.77 -21.79
N LYS A 164 28.09 14.61 -21.77
CA LYS A 164 29.55 14.54 -21.72
C LYS A 164 30.20 15.14 -22.98
N ALA A 165 29.63 14.90 -24.16
CA ALA A 165 30.08 15.51 -25.40
C ALA A 165 29.92 17.04 -25.40
N GLU A 166 28.94 17.57 -24.66
CA GLU A 166 28.76 19.02 -24.40
C GLU A 166 29.70 19.58 -23.31
N GLY A 167 30.53 18.73 -22.68
CA GLY A 167 31.49 19.14 -21.65
C GLY A 167 30.98 19.06 -20.21
N PHE A 168 29.76 18.53 -19.97
CA PHE A 168 29.28 18.28 -18.62
C PHE A 168 29.99 17.08 -17.98
N LYS A 169 30.29 17.19 -16.69
CA LYS A 169 30.75 16.05 -15.88
C LYS A 169 29.52 15.28 -15.41
N VAL A 170 29.34 14.06 -15.93
CA VAL A 170 28.16 13.24 -15.64
C VAL A 170 28.59 11.84 -15.23
N GLU A 171 28.15 11.40 -14.07
CA GLU A 171 28.22 10.00 -13.63
C GLU A 171 26.83 9.39 -13.59
N MET A 172 26.76 8.06 -13.67
CA MET A 172 25.49 7.33 -13.63
C MET A 172 25.59 6.11 -12.71
N VAL A 173 24.57 5.93 -11.86
CA VAL A 173 24.41 4.77 -10.97
C VAL A 173 23.09 4.09 -11.29
N ILE A 174 23.17 2.80 -11.60
CA ILE A 174 22.01 1.96 -11.86
C ILE A 174 21.61 1.27 -10.55
N VAL A 175 20.35 1.35 -10.17
CA VAL A 175 19.80 0.70 -8.98
C VAL A 175 18.97 -0.51 -9.38
N GLY A 176 19.41 -1.69 -8.95
CA GLY A 176 18.72 -2.96 -9.16
C GLY A 176 18.56 -3.70 -7.84
N ASP A 177 17.62 -3.26 -7.01
CA ASP A 177 17.39 -3.75 -5.65
C ASP A 177 16.34 -4.88 -5.57
N ASP A 178 15.60 -5.19 -6.63
CA ASP A 178 14.61 -6.27 -6.61
C ASP A 178 15.23 -7.67 -6.39
N CYS A 179 14.75 -8.41 -5.41
CA CYS A 179 15.17 -9.76 -5.02
C CYS A 179 14.19 -10.85 -5.46
N ALA A 180 13.08 -10.51 -6.12
CA ALA A 180 12.03 -11.47 -6.46
C ALA A 180 12.50 -12.61 -7.39
N LEU A 181 13.38 -12.31 -8.36
CA LEU A 181 13.76 -13.24 -9.42
C LEU A 181 15.16 -13.84 -9.17
N PRO A 182 15.30 -15.19 -9.12
CA PRO A 182 16.55 -15.85 -8.76
C PRO A 182 17.67 -15.64 -9.80
N PRO A 183 18.95 -15.78 -9.42
CA PRO A 183 20.07 -15.62 -10.34
C PRO A 183 20.29 -16.83 -11.28
N PRO A 184 20.87 -16.61 -12.47
CA PRO A 184 20.98 -15.31 -13.12
C PRO A 184 19.57 -14.89 -13.54
N PRO A 185 19.10 -13.67 -13.21
CA PRO A 185 17.75 -13.25 -13.60
C PRO A 185 17.69 -13.37 -15.13
N ARG A 186 16.84 -14.26 -15.64
CA ARG A 186 16.72 -14.54 -17.08
C ARG A 186 16.12 -13.31 -17.77
N GLY A 187 16.99 -12.37 -18.10
CA GLY A 187 16.74 -11.16 -18.86
C GLY A 187 18.04 -10.37 -19.02
N PRO A 188 18.29 -9.70 -20.15
CA PRO A 188 19.56 -9.04 -20.46
C PRO A 188 19.95 -7.85 -19.55
N VAL A 189 19.16 -7.54 -18.52
CA VAL A 189 19.16 -6.24 -17.81
C VAL A 189 19.52 -6.35 -16.33
N GLY A 190 19.33 -7.51 -15.69
CA GLY A 190 19.56 -7.71 -14.25
C GLY A 190 18.31 -7.47 -13.38
N ARG A 191 18.50 -7.23 -12.07
CA ARG A 191 17.43 -7.01 -11.07
C ARG A 191 16.72 -5.68 -11.30
N ARG A 192 15.39 -5.61 -11.23
CA ARG A 192 14.62 -4.35 -11.35
C ARG A 192 14.98 -3.35 -10.25
N GLY A 193 14.81 -2.05 -10.52
CA GLY A 193 14.96 -0.98 -9.53
C GLY A 193 13.62 -0.59 -8.92
N LEU A 194 13.46 -0.76 -7.61
CA LEU A 194 12.23 -0.54 -6.83
C LEU A 194 12.47 0.49 -5.71
N ALA A 195 11.69 0.39 -4.63
CA ALA A 195 11.65 1.37 -3.53
C ALA A 195 13.00 1.58 -2.82
N GLY A 196 13.93 0.62 -2.87
CA GLY A 196 15.28 0.77 -2.33
C GLY A 196 16.10 1.88 -3.00
N THR A 197 15.72 2.27 -4.23
CA THR A 197 16.26 3.45 -4.94
C THR A 197 16.20 4.72 -4.11
N LEU A 198 15.19 4.86 -3.24
CA LEU A 198 15.00 6.05 -2.43
C LEU A 198 16.07 6.21 -1.34
N PHE A 199 16.65 5.11 -0.85
CA PHE A 199 17.81 5.17 0.03
C PHE A 199 19.04 5.71 -0.72
N VAL A 200 19.20 5.33 -1.99
CA VAL A 200 20.28 5.86 -2.85
C VAL A 200 20.10 7.36 -3.07
N HIS A 201 18.87 7.82 -3.33
CA HIS A 201 18.55 9.25 -3.41
C HIS A 201 18.93 10.00 -2.14
N LYS A 202 18.53 9.47 -0.98
CA LYS A 202 18.77 10.14 0.31
C LYS A 202 20.25 10.26 0.63
N VAL A 203 21.01 9.17 0.47
CA VAL A 203 22.44 9.15 0.83
C VAL A 203 23.28 9.95 -0.17
N ALA A 204 22.98 9.85 -1.47
CA ALA A 204 23.67 10.64 -2.49
C ALA A 204 23.38 12.14 -2.34
N GLY A 205 22.12 12.50 -2.10
CA GLY A 205 21.70 13.88 -1.85
C GLY A 205 22.33 14.48 -0.59
N ALA A 206 22.42 13.72 0.50
CA ALA A 206 23.11 14.14 1.71
C ALA A 206 24.61 14.39 1.46
N ALA A 207 25.28 13.47 0.74
CA ALA A 207 26.69 13.62 0.38
C ALA A 207 26.93 14.85 -0.51
N ALA A 208 26.08 15.07 -1.52
CA ALA A 208 26.16 16.24 -2.39
C ALA A 208 25.86 17.55 -1.65
N ALA A 209 24.87 17.55 -0.75
CA ALA A 209 24.54 18.70 0.09
C ALA A 209 25.70 19.11 1.00
N ALA A 210 26.48 18.13 1.47
CA ALA A 210 27.72 18.30 2.24
C ALA A 210 28.94 18.73 1.39
N GLY A 211 28.76 19.00 0.09
CA GLY A 211 29.81 19.52 -0.78
C GLY A 211 30.83 18.47 -1.25
N ARG A 212 30.50 17.17 -1.16
CA ARG A 212 31.37 16.09 -1.65
C ARG A 212 31.54 16.15 -3.17
N SER A 213 32.69 15.67 -3.64
CA SER A 213 32.99 15.59 -5.07
C SER A 213 32.08 14.59 -5.81
N LEU A 214 31.94 14.74 -7.13
CA LEU A 214 31.14 13.83 -7.96
C LEU A 214 31.58 12.36 -7.81
N THR A 215 32.88 12.11 -7.69
CA THR A 215 33.44 10.78 -7.48
C THR A 215 33.01 10.20 -6.13
N GLU A 216 33.14 10.96 -5.03
CA GLU A 216 32.71 10.51 -3.70
C GLU A 216 31.20 10.24 -3.64
N VAL A 217 30.39 11.13 -4.21
CA VAL A 217 28.93 10.98 -4.29
C VAL A 217 28.56 9.73 -5.10
N THR A 218 29.21 9.50 -6.24
CA THR A 218 29.01 8.30 -7.06
C THR A 218 29.41 7.03 -6.32
N THR A 219 30.55 7.02 -5.63
CA THR A 219 31.02 5.86 -4.86
C THR A 219 30.05 5.48 -3.76
N VAL A 220 29.54 6.46 -2.99
CA VAL A 220 28.58 6.15 -1.93
C VAL A 220 27.23 5.72 -2.48
N ALA A 221 26.77 6.30 -3.59
CA ALA A 221 25.53 5.89 -4.25
C ALA A 221 25.60 4.43 -4.74
N LYS A 222 26.70 4.02 -5.38
CA LYS A 222 26.94 2.63 -5.79
C LYS A 222 26.94 1.69 -4.59
N ARG A 223 27.67 2.07 -3.54
CA ARG A 223 27.74 1.30 -2.30
C ARG A 223 26.35 1.05 -1.69
N VAL A 224 25.50 2.08 -1.63
CA VAL A 224 24.14 1.93 -1.09
C VAL A 224 23.28 1.04 -1.98
N ALA A 225 23.37 1.19 -3.30
CA ALA A 225 22.65 0.35 -4.26
C ALA A 225 23.00 -1.15 -4.14
N GLU A 226 24.24 -1.48 -3.76
CA GLU A 226 24.71 -2.86 -3.51
C GLU A 226 24.35 -3.38 -2.11
N MET A 227 23.92 -2.50 -1.19
CA MET A 227 23.61 -2.84 0.20
C MET A 227 22.11 -2.91 0.49
N VAL A 228 21.26 -2.81 -0.54
CA VAL A 228 19.81 -2.85 -0.43
C VAL A 228 19.19 -3.98 -1.25
N GLY A 229 18.20 -4.64 -0.65
CA GLY A 229 17.36 -5.62 -1.32
C GLY A 229 15.88 -5.34 -1.03
N THR A 230 15.05 -5.50 -2.05
CA THR A 230 13.62 -5.21 -2.03
C THR A 230 12.85 -6.37 -2.63
N MET A 231 11.71 -6.73 -2.05
CA MET A 231 10.75 -7.62 -2.70
C MET A 231 9.33 -7.21 -2.33
N GLY A 232 8.44 -7.26 -3.34
CA GLY A 232 7.05 -6.88 -3.23
C GLY A 232 6.09 -8.07 -3.19
N VAL A 233 4.85 -7.78 -2.79
CA VAL A 233 3.68 -8.64 -2.95
C VAL A 233 2.50 -7.77 -3.35
N ALA A 234 1.74 -8.22 -4.34
CA ALA A 234 0.56 -7.53 -4.84
C ALA A 234 -0.69 -8.39 -4.64
N LEU A 235 -1.80 -7.75 -4.25
CA LEU A 235 -3.13 -8.33 -4.12
C LEU A 235 -3.99 -8.00 -5.35
N THR A 236 -3.69 -6.89 -6.02
CA THR A 236 -4.29 -6.49 -7.30
C THR A 236 -3.22 -6.01 -8.27
N VAL A 237 -3.55 -5.91 -9.55
CA VAL A 237 -2.73 -5.19 -10.53
C VAL A 237 -3.21 -3.73 -10.56
N CYS A 238 -2.30 -2.78 -10.82
CA CYS A 238 -2.67 -1.39 -11.05
C CYS A 238 -3.54 -1.24 -12.31
N THR A 239 -4.36 -0.19 -12.32
CA THR A 239 -5.14 0.22 -13.48
C THR A 239 -4.54 1.46 -14.10
N MET A 240 -4.25 1.42 -15.41
CA MET A 240 -3.75 2.59 -16.15
C MET A 240 -4.83 3.65 -16.34
N PRO A 241 -4.50 4.95 -16.34
CA PRO A 241 -5.43 6.00 -16.72
C PRO A 241 -6.13 5.72 -18.05
N GLY A 242 -7.45 5.87 -18.08
CA GLY A 242 -8.28 5.63 -19.28
C GLY A 242 -8.49 4.16 -19.65
N GLN A 243 -7.89 3.21 -18.93
CA GLN A 243 -8.03 1.76 -19.16
C GLN A 243 -8.98 1.11 -18.16
N ASN A 244 -9.42 -0.11 -18.48
CA ASN A 244 -10.24 -0.93 -17.59
C ASN A 244 -9.37 -1.64 -16.54
N PRO A 245 -9.91 -1.91 -15.33
CA PRO A 245 -9.21 -2.74 -14.35
C PRO A 245 -8.90 -4.13 -14.90
N SER A 246 -7.77 -4.69 -14.46
CA SER A 246 -7.36 -6.05 -14.82
C SER A 246 -7.72 -7.05 -13.74
N ASP A 247 -8.43 -8.11 -14.09
CA ASP A 247 -8.75 -9.24 -13.20
C ASP A 247 -7.66 -10.33 -13.21
N ARG A 248 -6.44 -10.02 -13.67
CA ARG A 248 -5.37 -11.02 -13.92
C ARG A 248 -5.06 -11.92 -12.72
N LEU A 249 -5.14 -11.42 -11.49
CA LEU A 249 -4.91 -12.22 -10.29
C LEU A 249 -6.14 -13.03 -9.86
N GLY A 250 -7.33 -12.49 -10.07
CA GLY A 250 -8.58 -13.06 -9.54
C GLY A 250 -8.71 -12.93 -8.01
N PRO A 251 -9.90 -13.29 -7.47
CA PRO A 251 -10.20 -13.13 -6.05
C PRO A 251 -9.39 -14.11 -5.19
N GLY A 252 -8.95 -13.64 -4.01
CA GLY A 252 -8.25 -14.46 -3.02
C GLY A 252 -6.84 -14.89 -3.43
N LYS A 253 -6.26 -14.27 -4.47
CA LYS A 253 -4.88 -14.50 -4.91
C LYS A 253 -3.97 -13.35 -4.52
N MET A 254 -2.68 -13.63 -4.52
CA MET A 254 -1.60 -12.65 -4.40
C MET A 254 -0.46 -13.04 -5.35
N GLU A 255 0.34 -12.06 -5.77
CA GLU A 255 1.53 -12.28 -6.58
C GLU A 255 2.78 -11.74 -5.89
N LEU A 256 3.71 -12.65 -5.63
CA LEU A 256 5.00 -12.37 -5.03
C LEU A 256 5.96 -11.88 -6.10
N GLY A 257 6.57 -10.72 -5.86
CA GLY A 257 7.54 -10.13 -6.76
C GLY A 257 6.95 -9.47 -8.00
N LEU A 258 5.64 -9.15 -8.01
CA LEU A 258 5.04 -8.35 -9.08
C LEU A 258 5.80 -7.01 -9.22
N GLY A 259 6.11 -6.61 -10.46
CA GLY A 259 6.86 -5.39 -10.75
C GLY A 259 6.02 -4.11 -10.70
N ILE A 260 6.65 -2.96 -10.45
CA ILE A 260 5.94 -1.67 -10.30
C ILE A 260 5.29 -1.15 -11.58
N HIS A 261 5.49 -1.77 -12.75
CA HIS A 261 4.74 -1.46 -13.97
C HIS A 261 3.74 -2.58 -14.34
N GLY A 262 3.44 -3.48 -13.40
CA GLY A 262 2.58 -4.64 -13.63
C GLY A 262 3.28 -5.84 -14.25
N GLU A 263 4.62 -5.85 -14.31
CA GLU A 263 5.35 -6.99 -14.85
C GLU A 263 5.14 -8.24 -13.98
N PRO A 264 5.04 -9.45 -14.59
CA PRO A 264 4.87 -10.69 -13.85
C PRO A 264 5.91 -10.86 -12.75
N GLY A 265 5.44 -11.38 -11.61
CA GLY A 265 6.26 -11.71 -10.47
C GLY A 265 6.86 -13.11 -10.55
N ALA A 266 7.41 -13.54 -9.43
CA ALA A 266 8.02 -14.85 -9.29
C ALA A 266 6.97 -15.95 -9.09
N LEU A 267 5.86 -15.64 -8.40
CA LEU A 267 4.85 -16.63 -8.03
C LEU A 267 3.48 -15.99 -7.81
N VAL A 268 2.44 -16.55 -8.43
CA VAL A 268 1.04 -16.33 -8.03
C VAL A 268 0.63 -17.43 -7.07
N ALA A 269 0.05 -17.06 -5.93
CA ALA A 269 -0.37 -17.97 -4.88
C ALA A 269 -1.73 -17.56 -4.29
N ASP A 270 -2.36 -18.46 -3.54
CA ASP A 270 -3.49 -18.11 -2.68
C ASP A 270 -3.06 -17.11 -1.61
N LEU A 271 -3.95 -16.19 -1.24
CA LEU A 271 -3.73 -15.21 -0.19
C LEU A 271 -3.28 -15.92 1.10
N GLN A 272 -2.14 -15.49 1.64
CA GLN A 272 -1.58 -16.05 2.87
C GLN A 272 -1.67 -15.06 4.03
N PRO A 273 -1.63 -15.56 5.29
CA PRO A 273 -1.43 -14.70 6.45
C PRO A 273 -0.17 -13.85 6.32
N VAL A 274 -0.24 -12.61 6.80
CA VAL A 274 0.85 -11.62 6.69
C VAL A 274 2.18 -12.12 7.29
N ASP A 275 2.13 -12.89 8.37
CA ASP A 275 3.31 -13.51 8.99
C ASP A 275 4.10 -14.38 7.98
N SER A 276 3.40 -15.21 7.20
CA SER A 276 3.99 -16.07 6.18
C SER A 276 4.51 -15.28 4.98
N VAL A 277 3.76 -14.24 4.57
CA VAL A 277 4.16 -13.35 3.46
C VAL A 277 5.44 -12.61 3.80
N VAL A 278 5.51 -12.00 4.98
CA VAL A 278 6.70 -11.29 5.47
C VAL A 278 7.89 -12.24 5.61
N ALA A 279 7.68 -13.43 6.17
CA ALA A 279 8.75 -14.43 6.30
C ALA A 279 9.32 -14.83 4.93
N HIS A 280 8.46 -15.05 3.93
CA HIS A 280 8.90 -15.36 2.58
C HIS A 280 9.72 -14.22 1.95
N ILE A 281 9.21 -12.98 2.04
CA ILE A 281 9.88 -11.79 1.50
C ILE A 281 11.27 -11.60 2.14
N LEU A 282 11.35 -11.67 3.48
CA LEU A 282 12.62 -11.50 4.19
C LEU A 282 13.60 -12.64 3.90
N LYS A 283 13.13 -13.89 3.84
CA LYS A 283 13.96 -15.04 3.46
C LYS A 283 14.59 -14.84 2.08
N GLN A 284 13.83 -14.32 1.11
CA GLN A 284 14.33 -14.09 -0.24
C GLN A 284 15.37 -12.95 -0.28
N ILE A 285 15.10 -11.83 0.40
CA ILE A 285 16.03 -10.68 0.47
C ILE A 285 17.35 -11.07 1.16
N LEU A 286 17.26 -11.86 2.23
CA LEU A 286 18.39 -12.23 3.10
C LEU A 286 19.03 -13.59 2.73
N SER A 287 18.66 -14.17 1.58
CA SER A 287 19.14 -15.47 1.16
C SER A 287 20.67 -15.46 0.99
N GLN A 288 21.34 -16.41 1.65
CA GLN A 288 22.79 -16.61 1.51
C GLN A 288 23.18 -17.22 0.16
N GLU A 289 22.25 -17.92 -0.50
CA GLU A 289 22.47 -18.52 -1.82
C GLU A 289 22.57 -17.44 -2.91
N THR A 290 21.69 -16.44 -2.84
CA THR A 290 21.70 -15.34 -3.81
C THR A 290 22.66 -14.23 -3.39
N ASN A 291 22.89 -14.05 -2.08
CA ASN A 291 23.71 -13.00 -1.49
C ASN A 291 23.39 -11.61 -2.07
N TYR A 292 22.11 -11.31 -2.30
CA TYR A 292 21.67 -10.03 -2.85
C TYR A 292 22.07 -8.84 -1.97
N VAL A 293 22.10 -9.05 -0.66
CA VAL A 293 22.52 -8.09 0.33
C VAL A 293 23.57 -8.74 1.22
N PRO A 294 24.79 -8.17 1.35
CA PRO A 294 25.88 -8.78 2.09
C PRO A 294 25.65 -8.66 3.61
N ILE A 295 24.68 -9.40 4.16
CA ILE A 295 24.23 -9.36 5.56
C ILE A 295 24.67 -10.62 6.32
N LYS A 296 25.03 -10.43 7.58
CA LYS A 296 25.30 -11.49 8.57
C LYS A 296 24.60 -11.18 9.90
N PRO A 297 24.37 -12.16 10.79
CA PRO A 297 23.89 -11.90 12.15
C PRO A 297 24.70 -10.79 12.84
N GLY A 298 24.02 -9.93 13.58
CA GLY A 298 24.57 -8.71 14.21
C GLY A 298 24.71 -7.51 13.27
N SER A 299 24.44 -7.65 11.95
CA SER A 299 24.44 -6.49 11.04
C SER A 299 23.35 -5.50 11.43
N ARG A 300 23.66 -4.21 11.25
CA ARG A 300 22.70 -3.12 11.41
C ARG A 300 21.93 -2.94 10.11
N VAL A 301 20.61 -2.80 10.21
CA VAL A 301 19.74 -2.63 9.04
C VAL A 301 18.72 -1.52 9.24
N VAL A 302 18.25 -0.99 8.13
CA VAL A 302 17.09 -0.12 8.02
C VAL A 302 16.03 -0.84 7.20
N LEU A 303 14.78 -0.77 7.65
CA LEU A 303 13.63 -1.35 6.97
C LEU A 303 12.77 -0.23 6.37
N MET A 304 12.34 -0.40 5.13
CA MET A 304 11.22 0.34 4.55
C MET A 304 10.08 -0.63 4.25
N VAL A 305 8.88 -0.29 4.69
CA VAL A 305 7.63 -0.97 4.40
C VAL A 305 6.81 -0.03 3.52
N ASN A 306 6.83 -0.29 2.22
CA ASN A 306 6.31 0.60 1.21
C ASN A 306 4.95 0.10 0.70
N SER A 307 3.95 0.99 0.65
CA SER A 307 2.71 0.75 -0.07
C SER A 307 2.94 0.79 -1.58
N LEU A 308 2.30 -0.11 -2.33
CA LEU A 308 2.26 -0.03 -3.79
C LEU A 308 1.13 0.89 -4.29
N GLY A 309 0.36 1.51 -3.40
CA GLY A 309 -0.68 2.48 -3.77
C GLY A 309 -1.90 2.37 -2.86
N ALA A 310 -2.72 1.33 -3.10
CA ALA A 310 -4.04 1.18 -2.48
C ALA A 310 -4.05 0.42 -1.15
N THR A 311 -2.89 0.02 -0.60
CA THR A 311 -2.84 -0.69 0.69
C THR A 311 -2.95 0.29 1.87
N PRO A 312 -3.94 0.10 2.77
CA PRO A 312 -4.13 0.96 3.94
C PRO A 312 -2.95 0.93 4.93
N MET A 313 -2.73 2.05 5.61
CA MET A 313 -1.70 2.17 6.66
C MET A 313 -1.82 1.10 7.76
N MET A 314 -3.03 0.68 8.10
CA MET A 314 -3.26 -0.38 9.08
C MET A 314 -2.53 -1.69 8.69
N GLU A 315 -2.67 -2.11 7.44
CA GLU A 315 -2.04 -3.34 6.94
C GLU A 315 -0.51 -3.22 6.91
N LEU A 316 -0.01 -2.05 6.50
CA LEU A 316 1.42 -1.77 6.48
C LEU A 316 2.03 -1.77 7.90
N MET A 317 1.32 -1.23 8.90
CA MET A 317 1.78 -1.26 10.30
C MET A 317 1.78 -2.68 10.87
N ILE A 318 0.80 -3.51 10.51
CA ILE A 318 0.80 -4.93 10.85
C ILE A 318 2.04 -5.60 10.25
N ALA A 319 2.29 -5.41 8.96
CA ALA A 319 3.46 -5.97 8.28
C ALA A 319 4.78 -5.47 8.88
N ALA A 320 4.89 -4.18 9.24
CA ALA A 320 6.04 -3.61 9.91
C ALA A 320 6.32 -4.28 11.26
N GLY A 321 5.27 -4.49 12.06
CA GLY A 321 5.38 -5.20 13.35
C GLY A 321 5.95 -6.62 13.18
N LYS A 322 5.48 -7.35 12.17
CA LYS A 322 5.99 -8.70 11.86
C LYS A 322 7.42 -8.66 11.34
N ALA A 323 7.71 -7.79 10.38
CA ALA A 323 9.02 -7.71 9.73
C ALA A 323 10.12 -7.32 10.72
N VAL A 324 9.86 -6.35 11.60
CA VAL A 324 10.82 -5.97 12.65
C VAL A 324 11.09 -7.12 13.61
N ALA A 325 10.05 -7.83 14.04
CA ALA A 325 10.21 -8.97 14.95
C ALA A 325 11.06 -10.08 14.31
N GLN A 326 10.74 -10.47 13.06
CA GLN A 326 11.48 -11.52 12.34
C GLN A 326 12.93 -11.12 12.05
N LEU A 327 13.18 -9.87 11.62
CA LEU A 327 14.55 -9.37 11.41
C LEU A 327 15.40 -9.45 12.67
N GLN A 328 14.84 -9.10 13.84
CA GLN A 328 15.59 -9.08 15.10
C GLN A 328 15.74 -10.46 15.73
N ILE A 329 14.67 -11.24 15.79
CA ILE A 329 14.62 -12.50 16.54
C ILE A 329 15.13 -13.66 15.68
N GLU A 330 14.60 -13.80 14.46
CA GLU A 330 14.89 -14.97 13.61
C GLU A 330 16.19 -14.78 12.81
N HIS A 331 16.45 -13.58 12.31
CA HIS A 331 17.65 -13.28 11.51
C HIS A 331 18.79 -12.65 12.32
N GLY A 332 18.58 -12.33 13.60
CA GLY A 332 19.61 -11.78 14.48
C GLY A 332 20.15 -10.41 14.04
N LEU A 333 19.34 -9.58 13.38
CA LEU A 333 19.74 -8.28 12.85
C LEU A 333 19.34 -7.14 13.79
N THR A 334 20.09 -6.04 13.78
CA THR A 334 19.74 -4.85 14.58
C THR A 334 19.02 -3.83 13.71
N VAL A 335 17.70 -3.71 13.87
CA VAL A 335 16.89 -2.74 13.12
C VAL A 335 17.05 -1.34 13.73
N LYS A 336 17.67 -0.42 12.98
CA LYS A 336 17.96 0.94 13.42
C LYS A 336 16.86 1.94 13.08
N ARG A 337 16.27 1.83 11.89
CA ARG A 337 15.16 2.68 11.43
C ARG A 337 14.10 1.82 10.73
N VAL A 338 12.85 2.25 10.82
CA VAL A 338 11.72 1.66 10.08
C VAL A 338 10.96 2.82 9.47
N TYR A 339 10.81 2.78 8.16
CA TYR A 339 9.98 3.68 7.38
C TYR A 339 8.73 2.93 6.95
N THR A 340 7.55 3.52 7.10
CA THR A 340 6.29 2.86 6.72
C THR A 340 5.37 3.89 6.09
N GLY A 341 4.87 3.62 4.88
CA GLY A 341 4.05 4.57 4.11
C GLY A 341 4.10 4.30 2.62
N SER A 342 3.60 5.25 1.82
CA SER A 342 3.66 5.21 0.36
C SER A 342 4.87 6.02 -0.13
N PHE A 343 5.90 5.33 -0.61
CA PHE A 343 7.16 5.96 -1.00
C PHE A 343 7.45 5.83 -2.51
N MET A 344 7.23 4.64 -3.06
CA MET A 344 7.29 4.35 -4.49
C MET A 344 6.13 3.44 -4.84
N THR A 345 5.08 4.02 -5.42
CA THR A 345 3.82 3.33 -5.69
C THR A 345 3.83 2.68 -7.07
N SER A 346 2.71 2.06 -7.42
CA SER A 346 2.34 1.63 -8.76
C SER A 346 0.86 1.97 -8.92
N LEU A 347 0.55 3.26 -9.05
CA LEU A 347 -0.80 3.80 -9.13
C LEU A 347 -1.70 3.30 -7.97
N ASP A 348 -2.78 2.59 -8.29
CA ASP A 348 -3.80 2.04 -7.39
C ASP A 348 -3.58 0.54 -7.08
N MET A 349 -2.35 0.04 -7.25
CA MET A 349 -2.01 -1.33 -6.89
C MET A 349 -2.18 -1.55 -5.38
N ALA A 350 -3.00 -2.52 -5.00
CA ALA A 350 -3.05 -3.00 -3.63
C ALA A 350 -1.89 -4.00 -3.45
N GLY A 351 -1.00 -3.72 -2.52
CA GLY A 351 0.19 -4.50 -2.23
C GLY A 351 1.21 -3.71 -1.43
N MET A 352 2.28 -4.38 -1.05
CA MET A 352 3.39 -3.76 -0.32
C MET A 352 4.73 -4.31 -0.78
N SER A 353 5.80 -3.58 -0.50
CA SER A 353 7.16 -4.08 -0.61
C SER A 353 7.96 -3.83 0.67
N LEU A 354 8.89 -4.74 0.94
CA LEU A 354 9.88 -4.57 2.00
C LEU A 354 11.24 -4.30 1.36
N SER A 355 11.91 -3.23 1.79
CA SER A 355 13.31 -2.96 1.45
C SER A 355 14.16 -3.04 2.71
N VAL A 356 15.21 -3.86 2.67
CA VAL A 356 16.19 -4.00 3.76
C VAL A 356 17.53 -3.44 3.27
N LEU A 357 17.97 -2.36 3.91
CA LEU A 357 19.25 -1.73 3.67
C LEU A 357 20.22 -2.06 4.81
N LYS A 358 21.38 -2.63 4.48
CA LYS A 358 22.49 -2.75 5.43
C LYS A 358 23.15 -1.39 5.63
N VAL A 359 23.38 -1.01 6.88
CA VAL A 359 23.88 0.33 7.24
C VAL A 359 25.12 0.31 8.12
N ASP A 360 25.94 1.33 7.96
CA ASP A 360 26.94 1.78 8.93
C ASP A 360 26.56 3.16 9.49
N ASP A 361 27.43 3.78 10.28
CA ASP A 361 27.16 5.08 10.89
C ASP A 361 27.06 6.19 9.84
N TYR A 362 27.92 6.15 8.81
CA TYR A 362 27.83 7.10 7.70
C TYR A 362 26.47 7.05 7.00
N ILE A 363 25.99 5.86 6.65
CA ILE A 363 24.69 5.70 5.97
C ILE A 363 23.56 6.14 6.91
N LEU A 364 23.61 5.79 8.19
CA LEU A 364 22.60 6.23 9.17
C LEU A 364 22.55 7.75 9.30
N ASP A 365 23.70 8.41 9.45
CA ASP A 365 23.78 9.87 9.55
C ASP A 365 23.28 10.54 8.25
N ALA A 366 23.59 9.96 7.10
CA ALA A 366 23.08 10.44 5.82
C ALA A 366 21.56 10.29 5.69
N LEU A 367 20.98 9.20 6.20
CA LEU A 367 19.52 9.02 6.24
C LEU A 367 18.84 10.01 7.19
N ASP A 368 19.47 10.29 8.33
CA ASP A 368 18.95 11.20 9.36
C ASP A 368 19.23 12.70 9.04
N SER A 369 20.11 12.99 8.08
CA SER A 369 20.41 14.37 7.68
C SER A 369 19.18 15.11 7.13
N ALA A 370 19.12 16.43 7.38
CA ALA A 370 18.00 17.26 6.96
C ALA A 370 17.79 17.23 5.44
N THR A 371 16.53 17.31 5.03
CA THR A 371 16.12 17.46 3.63
C THR A 371 14.88 18.33 3.54
N GLN A 372 14.76 19.09 2.45
CA GLN A 372 13.54 19.84 2.10
C GLN A 372 12.60 19.03 1.20
N ALA A 373 13.00 17.83 0.76
CA ALA A 373 12.18 16.99 -0.08
C ALA A 373 10.88 16.58 0.65
N PRO A 374 9.70 16.88 0.07
CA PRO A 374 8.44 16.81 0.81
C PRO A 374 7.99 15.40 1.20
N ALA A 375 8.43 14.37 0.47
CA ALA A 375 8.01 12.99 0.70
C ALA A 375 9.01 12.15 1.52
N TRP A 376 10.15 12.72 1.95
CA TRP A 376 11.05 11.97 2.83
C TRP A 376 10.50 11.95 4.27
N PRO A 377 10.30 10.77 4.87
CA PRO A 377 9.72 10.65 6.20
C PRO A 377 10.63 11.27 7.27
N ALA A 378 10.08 12.23 8.02
CA ALA A 378 10.76 12.87 9.15
C ALA A 378 10.59 12.05 10.46
N GLY A 379 11.49 12.26 11.42
CA GLY A 379 11.26 11.88 12.82
C GLY A 379 11.47 10.41 13.19
N VAL A 380 12.09 9.60 12.34
CA VAL A 380 12.40 8.19 12.67
C VAL A 380 13.76 8.00 13.36
N ALA A 381 14.51 9.09 13.55
CA ALA A 381 15.84 9.08 14.13
C ALA A 381 15.82 8.82 15.65
N GLY A 382 16.93 8.30 16.18
CA GLY A 382 17.14 8.11 17.62
C GLY A 382 17.04 6.66 18.13
N PRO A 383 17.27 6.45 19.43
CA PRO A 383 17.12 5.15 20.09
C PRO A 383 15.64 4.76 20.18
N ARG A 384 15.35 3.46 20.08
CA ARG A 384 14.00 2.95 20.28
C ARG A 384 13.78 2.68 21.77
N PRO A 385 12.92 3.43 22.48
CA PRO A 385 12.57 3.11 23.85
C PRO A 385 11.75 1.81 23.91
N SER A 386 11.51 1.31 25.13
CA SER A 386 10.57 0.20 25.34
C SER A 386 9.24 0.48 24.65
N THR A 387 8.71 -0.52 23.94
CA THR A 387 7.41 -0.41 23.25
C THR A 387 6.23 -0.49 24.21
N THR A 388 6.48 -0.91 25.45
CA THR A 388 5.48 -0.95 26.51
C THR A 388 5.89 -0.02 27.64
N LEU A 389 4.93 0.82 28.06
CA LEU A 389 5.00 1.52 29.32
C LEU A 389 4.22 0.67 30.34
N PRO A 390 4.88 0.05 31.32
CA PRO A 390 4.17 -0.68 32.35
C PRO A 390 3.36 0.32 33.18
N VAL A 391 2.03 0.30 33.01
CA VAL A 391 1.13 0.99 33.93
C VAL A 391 0.96 0.07 35.13
N ALA A 392 1.42 0.50 36.30
CA ALA A 392 1.06 -0.15 37.55
C ALA A 392 -0.47 -0.14 37.62
N LEU A 393 -1.08 -1.33 37.70
CA LEU A 393 -2.51 -1.43 37.97
C LEU A 393 -2.78 -0.59 39.22
N PRO A 394 -3.74 0.36 39.19
CA PRO A 394 -4.08 1.09 40.39
C PRO A 394 -4.40 0.05 41.48
N PRO A 395 -3.93 0.27 42.72
CA PRO A 395 -4.26 -0.64 43.81
C PRO A 395 -5.77 -0.84 43.79
N ALA A 396 -6.20 -2.10 43.83
CA ALA A 396 -7.62 -2.43 43.94
C ALA A 396 -8.21 -1.53 45.03
N PRO A 397 -9.36 -0.86 44.79
CA PRO A 397 -9.96 0.00 45.80
C PRO A 397 -10.00 -0.78 47.12
N ALA A 398 -9.41 -0.23 48.19
CA ALA A 398 -9.37 -0.89 49.50
C ALA A 398 -10.78 -1.21 50.05
N ASN A 399 -11.81 -0.66 49.41
CA ASN A 399 -13.24 -0.86 49.69
C ASN A 399 -13.98 -1.60 48.56
N LEU A 400 -13.33 -2.49 47.81
CA LEU A 400 -14.07 -3.56 47.18
C LEU A 400 -14.59 -4.46 48.30
N ILE A 401 -15.83 -4.20 48.73
CA ILE A 401 -16.65 -5.19 49.42
C ILE A 401 -16.39 -6.50 48.65
N PRO A 402 -15.90 -7.57 49.29
CA PRO A 402 -15.61 -8.81 48.60
C PRO A 402 -16.83 -9.13 47.75
N ASN A 403 -16.57 -9.21 46.43
CA ASN A 403 -17.53 -9.53 45.37
C ASN A 403 -18.65 -10.34 46.00
N PRO A 404 -19.90 -9.82 46.14
CA PRO A 404 -20.88 -10.42 47.02
C PRO A 404 -20.91 -11.89 46.67
N VAL A 405 -20.40 -12.71 47.61
CA VAL A 405 -20.23 -14.15 47.40
C VAL A 405 -21.57 -14.59 46.88
N ARG A 406 -21.59 -15.09 45.63
CA ARG A 406 -22.84 -15.53 44.99
C ARG A 406 -23.56 -16.33 46.06
N PRO A 407 -24.71 -15.87 46.57
CA PRO A 407 -25.32 -16.49 47.73
C PRO A 407 -25.46 -17.97 47.41
N GLN A 408 -24.88 -18.85 48.24
CA GLN A 408 -24.99 -20.29 48.03
C GLN A 408 -26.47 -20.71 48.00
N GLU A 409 -27.32 -19.92 48.66
CA GLU A 409 -28.77 -20.02 48.60
C GLU A 409 -29.40 -18.72 48.12
N LEU A 410 -30.35 -18.85 47.20
CA LEU A 410 -31.13 -17.73 46.72
C LEU A 410 -32.09 -17.22 47.80
N SER A 411 -32.19 -15.90 47.94
CA SER A 411 -33.23 -15.25 48.74
C SER A 411 -34.63 -15.65 48.25
N ALA A 412 -35.67 -15.38 49.04
CA ALA A 412 -37.05 -15.66 48.60
C ALA A 412 -37.39 -14.96 47.26
N GLN A 413 -36.92 -13.74 47.05
CA GLN A 413 -37.02 -13.01 45.78
C GLN A 413 -36.11 -13.61 44.70
N GLY A 414 -34.89 -14.05 45.06
CA GLY A 414 -33.97 -14.72 44.15
C GLY A 414 -34.52 -16.04 43.60
N ARG A 415 -35.20 -16.83 44.44
CA ARG A 415 -35.90 -18.06 44.03
C ARG A 415 -37.06 -17.78 43.09
N LYS A 416 -37.84 -16.72 43.34
CA LYS A 416 -38.91 -16.29 42.43
C LYS A 416 -38.37 -15.84 41.07
N LEU A 417 -37.27 -15.09 41.07
CA LEU A 417 -36.60 -14.64 39.85
C LEU A 417 -35.96 -15.80 39.08
N GLU A 418 -35.34 -16.75 39.77
CA GLU A 418 -34.79 -17.96 39.16
C GLU A 418 -35.89 -18.80 38.49
N VAL A 419 -37.03 -19.00 39.16
CA VAL A 419 -38.20 -19.67 38.58
C VAL A 419 -38.70 -18.93 37.33
N ALA A 420 -38.76 -17.60 37.36
CA ALA A 420 -39.17 -16.80 36.21
C ALA A 420 -38.19 -16.91 35.03
N ILE A 421 -36.87 -16.87 35.30
CA ILE A 421 -35.83 -17.03 34.29
C ILE A 421 -35.84 -18.45 33.70
N ARG A 422 -35.97 -19.48 34.55
CA ARG A 422 -36.07 -20.88 34.11
C ARG A 422 -37.34 -21.14 33.29
N ALA A 423 -38.47 -20.55 33.67
CA ALA A 423 -39.71 -20.63 32.91
C ALA A 423 -39.60 -19.92 31.55
N GLY A 424 -38.99 -18.73 31.50
CA GLY A 424 -38.72 -18.02 30.25
C GLY A 424 -37.76 -18.76 29.33
N ALA A 425 -36.68 -19.32 29.87
CA ALA A 425 -35.73 -20.13 29.12
C ALA A 425 -36.35 -21.45 28.64
N ALA A 426 -37.17 -22.13 29.45
CA ALA A 426 -37.90 -23.34 29.05
C ALA A 426 -38.95 -23.05 27.97
N ALA A 427 -39.65 -21.92 28.06
CA ALA A 427 -40.58 -21.47 27.03
C ALA A 427 -39.85 -21.18 25.71
N MET A 428 -38.64 -20.60 25.75
CA MET A 428 -37.82 -20.38 24.56
C MET A 428 -37.21 -21.68 23.99
N LEU A 429 -36.79 -22.61 24.85
CA LEU A 429 -36.24 -23.90 24.43
C LEU A 429 -37.31 -24.87 23.90
N GLY A 430 -38.57 -24.72 24.36
CA GLY A 430 -39.74 -25.45 23.87
C GLY A 430 -40.26 -24.99 22.51
N LEU A 431 -39.66 -23.95 21.91
CA LEU A 431 -39.98 -23.48 20.54
C LEU A 431 -39.30 -24.32 19.44
N LYS A 432 -38.82 -25.53 19.77
CA LYS A 432 -38.34 -26.46 18.75
C LYS A 432 -39.52 -27.23 18.15
N GLU A 433 -39.75 -26.88 16.89
CA GLU A 433 -40.44 -27.63 15.84
C GLU A 433 -41.96 -27.39 15.61
N PHE A 434 -42.16 -26.73 14.47
CA PHE A 434 -43.10 -27.00 13.38
C PHE A 434 -44.41 -26.21 13.24
N GLU A 435 -44.66 -26.06 11.95
CA GLU A 435 -45.63 -25.28 11.22
C GLU A 435 -47.09 -25.57 11.56
N CYS A 436 -47.92 -24.61 11.14
CA CYS A 436 -49.36 -24.72 10.88
C CYS A 436 -50.34 -24.68 12.08
N MET A 437 -51.17 -23.63 12.01
CA MET A 437 -52.53 -23.44 12.53
C MET A 437 -52.73 -22.73 13.89
N GLY A 438 -53.43 -21.58 13.81
CA GLY A 438 -54.45 -21.19 14.80
C GLY A 438 -54.06 -20.13 15.83
N TRP A 439 -54.07 -18.86 15.42
CA TRP A 439 -54.10 -17.69 16.32
C TRP A 439 -55.38 -17.71 17.15
N ILE A 440 -55.32 -17.72 18.50
CA ILE A 440 -56.22 -16.96 19.43
C ILE A 440 -56.03 -17.29 20.93
N SER A 441 -55.46 -18.43 21.37
CA SER A 441 -55.49 -18.76 22.81
C SER A 441 -54.27 -18.33 23.66
N TRP A 442 -53.23 -17.74 23.07
CA TRP A 442 -51.94 -17.50 23.74
C TRP A 442 -51.85 -16.24 24.62
N ARG A 443 -52.86 -15.36 24.61
CA ARG A 443 -52.65 -13.95 24.98
C ARG A 443 -52.86 -13.57 26.46
N TRP A 444 -53.43 -14.42 27.31
CA TRP A 444 -54.04 -13.91 28.55
C TRP A 444 -53.28 -14.10 29.87
N ARG A 445 -52.21 -14.91 29.96
CA ARG A 445 -51.58 -15.20 31.28
C ARG A 445 -50.10 -14.83 31.46
N LEU A 446 -49.39 -14.46 30.40
CA LEU A 446 -48.04 -13.87 30.50
C LEU A 446 -48.04 -12.32 30.56
N TRP A 447 -49.22 -11.70 30.41
CA TRP A 447 -49.39 -10.28 30.04
C TRP A 447 -49.32 -9.27 31.20
N ILE A 448 -49.56 -9.66 32.47
CA ILE A 448 -49.89 -8.65 33.51
C ILE A 448 -48.68 -8.17 34.36
N HIS A 449 -47.49 -8.79 34.31
CA HIS A 449 -46.36 -8.40 35.20
C HIS A 449 -45.03 -8.04 34.50
N GLY A 450 -44.95 -8.04 33.17
CA GLY A 450 -43.72 -7.73 32.41
C GLY A 450 -43.64 -6.31 31.80
N ALA A 451 -44.77 -5.62 31.64
CA ALA A 451 -44.85 -4.39 30.85
C ALA A 451 -44.02 -3.23 31.43
N ALA A 452 -44.11 -2.98 32.74
CA ALA A 452 -43.39 -1.88 33.40
C ALA A 452 -41.86 -2.05 33.43
N ALA A 453 -41.36 -3.29 33.41
CA ALA A 453 -39.92 -3.57 33.33
C ALA A 453 -39.40 -3.37 31.91
N PHE A 454 -40.21 -3.74 30.91
CA PHE A 454 -39.92 -3.53 29.49
C PHE A 454 -39.90 -2.03 29.13
N GLU A 455 -40.89 -1.25 29.57
CA GLU A 455 -40.92 0.20 29.35
C GLU A 455 -39.71 0.93 29.94
N ARG A 456 -39.28 0.56 31.17
CA ARG A 456 -38.09 1.15 31.80
C ARG A 456 -36.80 0.77 31.07
N ALA A 457 -36.71 -0.44 30.54
CA ALA A 457 -35.58 -0.86 29.72
C ALA A 457 -35.53 -0.06 28.41
N PHE A 458 -36.68 0.19 27.76
CA PHE A 458 -36.73 1.03 26.56
C PHE A 458 -36.38 2.49 26.82
N ALA A 459 -36.91 3.06 27.91
CA ALA A 459 -36.56 4.43 28.31
C ALA A 459 -35.06 4.59 28.60
N ALA A 460 -34.40 3.55 29.11
CA ALA A 460 -32.95 3.55 29.28
C ALA A 460 -32.19 3.48 27.93
N VAL A 461 -32.66 2.67 26.97
CA VAL A 461 -32.04 2.56 25.64
C VAL A 461 -32.21 3.86 24.84
N ASP A 462 -33.36 4.53 24.92
CA ASP A 462 -33.59 5.84 24.30
C ASP A 462 -32.71 6.93 24.96
N LYS A 463 -32.77 7.03 26.29
CA LYS A 463 -32.05 8.06 27.07
C LYS A 463 -30.52 7.95 26.99
N TYR A 464 -29.98 6.73 26.98
CA TYR A 464 -28.52 6.51 27.04
C TYR A 464 -27.94 6.04 25.70
N GLY A 465 -28.73 5.41 24.83
CA GLY A 465 -28.32 4.94 23.51
C GLY A 465 -28.62 5.93 22.37
N GLY A 466 -29.41 6.98 22.63
CA GLY A 466 -29.71 8.04 21.66
C GLY A 466 -30.53 7.58 20.45
N ALA A 467 -31.14 6.40 20.50
CA ALA A 467 -31.96 5.83 19.45
C ALA A 467 -33.44 6.10 19.72
N SER A 468 -34.10 6.85 18.83
CA SER A 468 -35.53 7.14 18.86
C SER A 468 -36.29 6.36 17.78
N THR A 469 -37.62 6.30 17.88
CA THR A 469 -38.49 5.72 16.85
C THR A 469 -38.23 6.38 15.48
N GLY A 470 -38.21 5.58 14.41
CA GLY A 470 -37.92 5.97 13.03
C GLY A 470 -36.46 5.85 12.59
N ARG A 471 -35.55 5.38 13.44
CA ARG A 471 -34.09 5.32 13.15
C ARG A 471 -33.58 3.98 12.59
N ARG A 472 -34.48 3.09 12.18
CA ARG A 472 -34.20 1.72 11.70
C ARG A 472 -33.44 0.88 12.73
N THR A 473 -33.83 0.96 13.98
CA THR A 473 -33.26 0.16 15.08
C THR A 473 -34.26 -0.91 15.55
N LEU A 474 -33.82 -1.83 16.41
CA LEU A 474 -34.72 -2.81 17.06
C LEU A 474 -35.90 -2.13 17.76
N LEU A 475 -35.74 -0.89 18.25
CA LEU A 475 -36.82 -0.11 18.86
C LEU A 475 -38.01 0.13 17.92
N ASP A 476 -37.80 0.15 16.60
CA ASP A 476 -38.87 0.38 15.62
C ASP A 476 -39.80 -0.83 15.45
N ALA A 477 -39.30 -2.02 15.77
CA ALA A 477 -40.12 -3.22 15.86
C ALA A 477 -40.76 -3.36 17.26
N PHE A 478 -40.06 -2.93 18.31
CA PHE A 478 -40.47 -3.15 19.69
C PHE A 478 -41.42 -2.09 20.26
N LEU A 479 -41.32 -0.82 19.88
CA LEU A 479 -42.21 0.25 20.36
C LEU A 479 -43.66 0.10 19.88
N PRO A 480 -43.94 -0.22 18.60
CA PRO A 480 -45.30 -0.55 18.17
C PRO A 480 -45.86 -1.77 18.90
N ALA A 481 -45.02 -2.77 19.15
CA ALA A 481 -45.36 -3.96 19.91
C ALA A 481 -45.62 -3.68 21.40
N SER A 482 -44.96 -2.67 22.00
CA SER A 482 -45.23 -2.26 23.39
C SER A 482 -46.48 -1.40 23.51
N SER A 483 -46.84 -0.64 22.47
CA SER A 483 -48.09 0.14 22.43
C SER A 483 -49.35 -0.71 22.19
N THR A 484 -49.17 -2.00 21.88
CA THR A 484 -50.23 -3.00 21.73
C THR A 484 -50.22 -4.06 22.85
N LEU A 485 -49.34 -3.91 23.85
CA LEU A 485 -49.38 -4.53 25.18
C LEU A 485 -50.22 -3.66 26.12
#